data_AF-A0A1M5KZ92-F1
#
_entry.id   AF-A0A1M5KZ92-F1
#
_cell.length_a   1.000
_cell.length_b   1.000
_cell.length_c   1.000
_cell.angle_alpha   90.00
_cell.angle_beta   90.00
_cell.angle_gamma   90.00
#
_symmetry.space_group_name_H-M   'P 1'
#
loop_
_entity.id
_entity.type
_entity.pdbx_description
1 polymer ?
#
loop_
_entity_poly.entity_id
_entity_poly.type
_entity_poly.pdbx_seq_one_letter_code
_entity_poly.pdbx_strand_id
1 'polypeptide(L)'
;MKQLTLAIAGLTFAAGTASAQQLSPNPAATYCIENGGSYEIVQGANGATGICVQSDGTHVDAWDYFRQSQVLETTVQRLSNPAAVFCVEQGGAYQIVTDVSGAQRGLCVVLEAKTYDAWDYYRANH
;
A
#
# COMPACT_ATOMS: atom_id res chain seq x y z
N MET A 1 -73.79 -32.44 5.61
CA MET A 1 -72.35 -32.72 5.42
C MET A 1 -71.71 -31.58 4.66
N LYS A 2 -70.82 -30.77 5.27
CA LYS A 2 -69.50 -30.33 4.77
C LYS A 2 -69.03 -29.10 5.57
N GLN A 3 -68.15 -29.40 6.53
CA GLN A 3 -67.00 -28.64 7.04
C GLN A 3 -67.15 -27.17 7.47
N LEU A 4 -67.10 -26.98 8.79
CA LEU A 4 -66.46 -25.84 9.46
C LEU A 4 -64.96 -25.87 9.12
N THR A 5 -64.41 -24.78 8.58
CA THR A 5 -62.95 -24.62 8.49
C THR A 5 -62.56 -23.32 9.20
N LEU A 6 -62.05 -23.48 10.41
CA LEU A 6 -61.30 -22.47 11.15
C LEU A 6 -59.90 -22.40 10.52
N ALA A 7 -59.45 -21.22 10.06
CA ALA A 7 -58.07 -21.01 9.63
C ALA A 7 -57.46 -19.84 10.39
N ILE A 8 -56.41 -20.17 11.12
CA ILE A 8 -55.66 -19.40 12.11
C ILE A 8 -54.98 -18.19 11.44
N ALA A 9 -55.07 -17.02 12.07
CA ALA A 9 -54.29 -15.85 11.72
C ALA A 9 -52.80 -16.11 12.02
N GLY A 10 -52.01 -16.36 10.98
CA GLY A 10 -50.55 -16.47 11.07
C GLY A 10 -49.93 -15.10 11.24
N LEU A 11 -49.48 -14.79 12.46
CA LEU A 11 -48.66 -13.62 12.76
C LEU A 11 -47.27 -13.84 12.12
N THR A 12 -46.96 -13.10 11.07
CA THR A 12 -45.64 -13.12 10.44
C THR A 12 -44.65 -12.37 11.34
N PHE A 13 -43.73 -13.12 11.96
CA PHE A 13 -42.57 -12.53 12.62
C PHE A 13 -41.65 -11.91 11.55
N ALA A 14 -41.51 -10.59 11.58
CA ALA A 14 -40.45 -9.91 10.85
C ALA A 14 -39.11 -10.29 11.50
N ALA A 15 -38.33 -11.14 10.82
CA ALA A 15 -36.95 -11.40 11.19
C ALA A 15 -36.17 -10.08 11.00
N GLY A 16 -35.72 -9.48 12.10
CA GLY A 16 -34.84 -8.33 12.08
C GLY A 16 -33.57 -8.68 11.32
N THR A 17 -33.30 -7.98 10.22
CA THR A 17 -32.02 -8.04 9.55
C THR A 17 -30.97 -7.41 10.46
N ALA A 18 -30.09 -8.23 11.01
CA ALA A 18 -28.88 -7.73 11.64
C ALA A 18 -28.08 -6.98 10.57
N SER A 19 -27.91 -5.67 10.76
CA SER A 19 -27.05 -4.86 9.90
C SER A 19 -25.62 -5.37 10.08
N ALA A 20 -25.09 -6.04 9.06
CA ALA A 20 -23.67 -6.32 8.99
C ALA A 20 -22.97 -4.96 8.96
N GLN A 21 -22.32 -4.59 10.06
CA GLN A 21 -21.45 -3.42 10.07
C GLN A 21 -20.40 -3.67 8.99
N GLN A 22 -20.41 -2.82 7.96
CA GLN A 22 -19.44 -2.88 6.89
C GLN A 22 -18.06 -2.58 7.47
N LEU A 23 -17.31 -3.63 7.80
CA LEU A 23 -15.91 -3.55 8.21
C LEU A 23 -15.11 -3.20 6.96
N SER A 24 -14.76 -1.91 6.80
CA SER A 24 -13.71 -1.54 5.84
C SER A 24 -12.43 -2.30 6.21
N PRO A 25 -11.76 -2.96 5.25
CA PRO A 25 -10.53 -3.67 5.55
C PRO A 25 -9.47 -2.70 6.09
N ASN A 26 -8.63 -3.16 7.02
CA ASN A 26 -7.54 -2.36 7.56
C ASN A 26 -6.58 -2.00 6.42
N PRO A 27 -6.43 -0.72 6.05
CA PRO A 27 -5.63 -0.33 4.88
C PRO A 27 -4.16 -0.71 5.03
N ALA A 28 -3.60 -0.69 6.24
CA ALA A 28 -2.22 -1.12 6.47
C ALA A 28 -2.04 -2.64 6.26
N ALA A 29 -3.04 -3.43 6.66
CA ALA A 29 -3.03 -4.87 6.42
C ALA A 29 -3.18 -5.19 4.92
N THR A 30 -4.12 -4.52 4.25
CA THR A 30 -4.31 -4.64 2.80
C THR A 30 -3.02 -4.28 2.05
N TYR A 31 -2.42 -3.14 2.35
CA TYR A 31 -1.18 -2.70 1.72
C TYR A 31 -0.04 -3.71 1.93
N CYS A 32 0.11 -4.28 3.13
CA CYS A 32 1.10 -5.32 3.38
C CYS A 32 0.92 -6.54 2.46
N ILE A 33 -0.32 -7.03 2.34
CA ILE A 33 -0.65 -8.22 1.55
C ILE A 33 -0.47 -7.94 0.05
N GLU A 34 -0.90 -6.77 -0.43
CA GLU A 34 -0.76 -6.36 -1.84
C GLU A 34 0.71 -6.19 -2.25
N ASN A 35 1.59 -5.83 -1.31
CA ASN A 35 3.04 -5.75 -1.55
C ASN A 35 3.77 -7.09 -1.30
N GLY A 36 3.03 -8.20 -1.26
CA GLY A 36 3.60 -9.55 -1.19
C GLY A 36 4.06 -9.99 0.20
N GLY A 37 3.67 -9.27 1.26
CA GLY A 37 3.91 -9.66 2.65
C GLY A 37 2.74 -10.45 3.25
N SER A 38 2.93 -10.89 4.51
CA SER A 38 1.86 -11.40 5.36
C SER A 38 1.63 -10.48 6.55
N TYR A 39 0.36 -10.29 6.94
CA TYR A 39 -0.03 -9.43 8.04
C TYR A 39 -0.28 -10.24 9.32
N GLU A 40 0.36 -9.84 10.41
CA GLU A 40 0.24 -10.47 11.73
C GLU A 40 -0.22 -9.46 12.77
N ILE A 41 -0.96 -9.92 13.79
CA ILE A 41 -1.31 -9.12 14.95
C ILE A 41 -0.53 -9.65 16.15
N VAL A 42 0.35 -8.82 16.70
CA VAL A 42 1.18 -9.16 17.86
C VAL A 42 0.64 -8.43 19.09
N GLN A 43 0.43 -9.16 20.18
CA GLN A 43 0.05 -8.57 21.46
C GLN A 43 1.28 -8.03 22.19
N GLY A 44 1.25 -6.76 22.56
CA GLY A 44 2.29 -6.10 23.35
C GLY A 44 1.75 -5.52 24.65
N ALA A 45 2.66 -5.01 25.48
CA ALA A 45 2.31 -4.39 26.77
C ALA A 45 1.34 -3.19 26.63
N ASN A 46 1.33 -2.54 25.46
CA ASN A 46 0.50 -1.37 25.15
C ASN A 46 -0.70 -1.71 24.25
N GLY A 47 -1.04 -2.99 24.10
CA GLY A 47 -2.10 -3.46 23.21
C GLY A 47 -1.58 -4.19 21.97
N ALA A 48 -2.47 -4.43 21.01
CA ALA A 48 -2.16 -5.16 19.78
C ALA A 48 -1.52 -4.24 18.72
N THR A 49 -0.48 -4.74 18.06
CA THR A 49 0.23 -4.07 16.97
C THR A 49 0.13 -4.91 15.70
N GLY A 50 -0.09 -4.27 14.57
CA GLY A 50 -0.06 -4.93 13.26
C GLY A 50 1.37 -4.95 12.70
N ILE A 51 1.89 -6.14 12.43
CA ILE A 51 3.21 -6.35 11.82
C ILE A 51 3.02 -6.82 10.38
N CYS A 52 3.77 -6.22 9.47
CA CYS A 52 3.95 -6.72 8.11
C CYS A 52 5.24 -7.53 8.04
N VAL A 53 5.12 -8.80 7.66
CA VAL A 53 6.25 -9.68 7.37
C VAL A 53 6.46 -9.68 5.87
N GLN A 54 7.56 -9.07 5.42
CA GLN A 54 7.91 -8.94 4.02
C GLN A 54 8.41 -10.28 3.45
N SER A 55 8.46 -10.40 2.12
CA SER A 55 8.86 -11.62 1.43
C SER A 55 10.31 -12.04 1.67
N ASP A 56 11.17 -11.10 2.06
CA ASP A 56 12.55 -11.34 2.49
C ASP A 56 12.67 -11.75 3.98
N GLY A 57 11.54 -11.82 4.69
CA GLY A 57 11.48 -12.11 6.13
C GLY A 57 11.70 -10.89 7.02
N THR A 58 11.69 -9.66 6.48
CA THR A 58 11.77 -8.43 7.29
C THR A 58 10.43 -8.15 7.99
N HIS A 59 10.48 -7.81 9.29
CA HIS A 59 9.29 -7.47 10.08
C HIS A 59 9.25 -5.96 10.32
N VAL A 60 8.17 -5.31 9.88
CA VAL A 60 7.95 -3.86 10.06
C VAL A 60 6.58 -3.58 10.64
N ASP A 61 6.40 -2.46 11.34
CA ASP A 61 5.06 -1.98 11.71
C ASP A 61 4.26 -1.68 10.44
N ALA A 62 3.07 -2.29 10.34
CA ALA A 62 2.27 -2.22 9.12
C ALA A 62 1.76 -0.78 8.84
N TRP A 63 1.46 -0.02 9.89
CA TRP A 63 0.98 1.35 9.74
C TRP A 63 2.11 2.30 9.35
N ASP A 64 3.31 2.10 9.89
CA ASP A 64 4.49 2.86 9.48
C ASP A 64 4.87 2.55 8.03
N TYR A 65 4.79 1.28 7.61
CA TYR A 65 5.05 0.91 6.22
C TYR A 65 4.03 1.55 5.27
N PHE A 66 2.74 1.47 5.59
CA PHE A 66 1.68 2.12 4.82
C PHE A 66 1.86 3.64 4.74
N ARG A 67 2.17 4.33 5.84
CA ARG A 67 2.35 5.79 5.81
C ARG A 67 3.60 6.22 5.03
N GLN A 68 4.68 5.45 5.12
CA GLN A 68 5.90 5.73 4.36
C GLN A 68 5.63 5.66 2.85
N SER A 69 4.81 4.71 2.39
CA SER A 69 4.46 4.63 0.96
C SER A 69 3.71 5.85 0.46
N GLN A 70 2.81 6.43 1.27
CA GLN A 70 2.06 7.64 0.92
C GLN A 70 2.96 8.87 0.78
N VAL A 71 4.00 8.97 1.62
CA VAL A 71 5.00 10.05 1.52
C VAL A 71 5.83 9.89 0.24
N LEU A 72 6.26 8.66 -0.07
CA LEU A 72 6.99 8.35 -1.31
C LEU A 72 6.14 8.66 -2.54
N GLU A 73 4.89 8.20 -2.59
CA GLU A 73 3.97 8.45 -3.70
C GLU A 73 3.73 9.95 -3.92
N THR A 74 3.43 10.69 -2.85
CA THR A 74 3.24 12.15 -2.92
C THR A 74 4.51 12.86 -3.40
N THR A 75 5.69 12.37 -3.03
CA THR A 75 6.96 12.95 -3.46
C THR A 75 7.22 12.68 -4.95
N VAL A 76 6.93 11.45 -5.41
CA VAL A 76 7.08 11.06 -6.81
C VAL A 76 6.14 11.85 -7.71
N GLN A 77 4.86 11.99 -7.33
CA GLN A 77 3.88 12.78 -8.09
C GLN A 77 4.28 14.26 -8.23
N ARG A 78 5.09 14.79 -7.29
CA ARG A 78 5.58 16.17 -7.34
C ARG A 78 6.88 16.33 -8.13
N LEU A 79 7.54 15.23 -8.52
CA LEU A 79 8.71 15.32 -9.39
C LEU A 79 8.26 15.71 -10.80
N SER A 80 8.65 16.89 -11.25
CA SER A 80 8.36 17.36 -12.62
C SER A 80 9.34 16.84 -13.67
N ASN A 81 10.41 16.15 -13.24
CA ASN A 81 11.41 15.57 -14.13
C ASN A 81 11.07 14.09 -14.38
N PRO A 82 10.71 13.68 -15.61
CA PRO A 82 10.32 12.29 -15.89
C PRO A 82 11.45 11.29 -15.68
N ALA A 83 12.72 11.68 -15.89
CA ALA A 83 13.86 10.83 -15.57
C ALA A 83 14.04 10.65 -14.04
N ALA A 84 13.66 11.66 -13.24
CA ALA A 84 13.67 11.54 -11.78
C ALA A 84 12.51 10.66 -11.29
N VAL A 85 11.31 10.83 -11.85
CA VAL A 85 10.14 9.97 -11.58
C VAL A 85 10.49 8.52 -11.86
N PHE A 86 10.96 8.23 -13.07
CA PHE A 86 11.32 6.88 -13.49
C PHE A 86 12.39 6.27 -12.58
N CYS A 87 13.41 7.04 -12.20
CA CYS A 87 14.43 6.56 -11.28
C CYS A 87 13.85 6.04 -9.96
N VAL A 88 12.92 6.80 -9.35
CA VAL A 88 12.31 6.42 -8.07
C VAL A 88 11.36 5.25 -8.22
N GLU A 89 10.62 5.17 -9.33
CA GLU A 89 9.74 4.02 -9.64
C GLU A 89 10.53 2.71 -9.80
N GLN A 90 11.76 2.76 -10.32
CA GLN A 90 12.66 1.59 -10.38
C GLN A 90 13.32 1.27 -9.03
N GLY A 91 12.88 1.91 -7.93
CA GLY A 91 13.44 1.73 -6.59
C GLY A 91 14.80 2.42 -6.40
N GLY A 92 15.14 3.40 -7.25
CA GLY A 92 16.37 4.17 -7.17
C GLY A 92 16.24 5.51 -6.44
N ALA A 93 17.36 6.10 -6.06
CA ALA A 93 17.47 7.45 -5.53
C ALA A 93 17.96 8.41 -6.62
N TYR A 94 17.17 9.44 -6.93
CA TYR A 94 17.55 10.51 -7.86
C TYR A 94 18.41 11.58 -7.17
N GLN A 95 19.54 11.93 -7.77
CA GLN A 95 20.47 12.94 -7.26
C GLN A 95 20.85 13.93 -8.34
N ILE A 96 20.92 15.22 -8.00
CA ILE A 96 21.48 16.24 -8.87
C ILE A 96 22.94 16.43 -8.49
N VAL A 97 23.84 16.19 -9.44
CA VAL A 97 25.28 16.45 -9.25
C VAL A 97 25.70 17.62 -10.12
N THR A 98 26.61 18.44 -9.61
CA THR A 98 27.20 19.57 -10.32
C THR A 98 28.66 19.24 -10.62
N ASP A 99 29.09 19.41 -11.86
CA ASP A 99 30.48 19.18 -12.24
C ASP A 99 31.37 20.41 -11.99
N VAL A 100 32.67 20.27 -12.28
CA VAL A 100 33.67 21.33 -12.09
C VAL A 100 33.44 22.56 -12.97
N SER A 101 32.65 22.43 -14.03
CA SER A 101 32.24 23.54 -14.90
C SER A 101 30.96 24.25 -14.41
N GLY A 102 30.31 23.71 -13.38
CA GLY A 102 29.03 24.18 -12.88
C GLY A 102 27.81 23.59 -13.59
N ALA A 103 28.00 22.67 -14.54
CA ALA A 103 26.89 22.01 -15.22
C ALA A 103 26.26 20.96 -14.31
N GLN A 104 24.93 20.89 -14.31
CA GLN A 104 24.16 19.94 -13.52
C GLN A 104 23.71 18.75 -14.36
N ARG A 105 23.82 17.55 -13.79
CA ARG A 105 23.21 16.33 -14.35
C ARG A 105 22.50 15.53 -13.26
N GLY A 106 21.47 14.81 -13.67
CA GLY A 106 20.75 13.88 -12.80
C GLY A 106 21.40 12.51 -12.82
N LEU A 107 21.65 11.93 -11.66
CA LEU A 107 22.06 10.54 -11.49
C LEU A 107 20.91 9.74 -10.90
N CYS A 108 20.75 8.50 -11.37
CA CYS A 108 19.89 7.51 -10.76
C CYS A 108 20.73 6.44 -10.06
N VAL A 109 20.52 6.24 -8.76
CA VAL A 109 21.23 5.24 -7.95
C VAL A 109 20.26 4.14 -7.58
N VAL A 110 20.38 2.96 -8.20
CA VAL A 110 19.49 1.82 -7.96
C VAL A 110 20.05 0.92 -6.85
N LEU A 111 19.20 0.19 -6.15
CA LEU A 111 19.60 -0.90 -5.24
C LEU A 111 20.63 -1.81 -5.97
N GLU A 112 21.70 -2.22 -5.27
CA GLU A 112 22.97 -2.76 -5.81
C GLU A 112 24.04 -1.72 -6.24
N ALA A 113 23.92 -0.46 -5.82
CA ALA A 113 24.93 0.61 -6.02
C ALA A 113 25.26 0.95 -7.48
N LYS A 114 24.45 0.47 -8.44
CA LYS A 114 24.58 0.86 -9.85
C LYS A 114 24.09 2.29 -10.01
N THR A 115 24.97 3.13 -10.55
CA THR A 115 24.69 4.55 -10.79
C THR A 115 24.66 4.81 -12.28
N TYR A 116 23.58 5.41 -12.76
CA TYR A 116 23.37 5.77 -14.17
C TYR A 116 23.16 7.28 -14.30
N ASP A 117 23.43 7.82 -15.49
CA ASP A 117 22.79 9.07 -15.88
C ASP A 117 21.27 8.85 -15.94
N ALA A 118 20.50 9.69 -15.27
CA ALA A 118 19.06 9.46 -15.11
C ALA A 118 18.32 9.51 -16.45
N TRP A 119 18.75 10.37 -17.37
CA TRP A 119 18.12 10.50 -18.68
C TRP A 119 18.50 9.37 -19.63
N ASP A 120 19.74 8.89 -19.57
CA ASP A 120 20.16 7.71 -20.33
C ASP A 120 19.43 6.47 -19.84
N TYR A 121 19.30 6.31 -18.51
CA TYR A 121 18.55 5.21 -17.92
C TYR A 121 17.07 5.24 -18.32
N TYR A 122 16.42 6.41 -18.24
CA TYR A 122 15.04 6.61 -18.68
C TYR A 122 14.85 6.22 -20.14
N ARG A 123 15.63 6.81 -21.07
CA ARG A 123 15.47 6.56 -22.51
C ARG A 123 15.78 5.12 -22.94
N ALA A 124 16.59 4.40 -22.17
CA ALA A 124 16.91 3.01 -22.47
C ALA A 124 15.80 2.04 -22.02
N ASN A 125 14.89 2.46 -21.14
CA ASN A 125 13.94 1.57 -20.46
C ASN A 125 12.47 2.06 -20.49
N HIS A 126 12.19 3.20 -21.12
CA HIS A 126 10.85 3.79 -21.33
C HIS A 126 10.65 4.10 -22.82
#